data_AF-A0A7J9V8F0-F1
#
_entry.id   AF-A0A7J9V8F0-F1
#
_cell.length_a   1.000
_cell.length_b   1.000
_cell.length_c   1.000
_cell.angle_alpha   90.00
_cell.angle_beta   90.00
_cell.angle_gamma   90.00
#
_symmetry.space_group_name_H-M   'P 1'
#
loop_
_entity.id
_entity.type
_entity.pdbx_description
1 polymer ?
#
loop_
_entity_poly.entity_id
_entity_poly.type
_entity_poly.pdbx_seq_one_letter_code
_entity_poly.pdbx_strand_id
1 'polypeptide(L)'
;MAFTGGRTTFGEPDVRADTLADRAEFLTARLTPVSCRSCGTEVLVRKNSEQHTSIQWTSDPASSCPRYADEVARGGNTALLDTCIELSESIATAVAEGAIPVGREDCSQVRTVQHEEGT
;
A
#
# COMPACT_ATOMS: atom_id res chain seq x y z
N MET A 1 31.61 29.30 -30.40
CA MET A 1 30.17 28.99 -30.44
C MET A 1 29.82 28.32 -29.12
N ALA A 2 29.07 28.99 -28.24
CA ALA A 2 28.64 28.46 -26.95
C ALA A 2 27.11 28.38 -26.95
N PHE A 3 26.58 27.16 -26.95
CA PHE A 3 25.16 26.91 -26.79
C PHE A 3 24.86 26.95 -25.29
N THR A 4 24.42 28.11 -24.79
CA THR A 4 23.94 28.28 -23.42
C THR A 4 22.75 27.35 -23.19
N GLY A 5 22.94 26.34 -22.35
CA GLY A 5 21.93 25.35 -22.00
C GLY A 5 20.67 26.02 -21.46
N GLY A 6 19.57 25.84 -22.18
CA GLY A 6 18.24 26.19 -21.69
C GLY A 6 17.93 25.32 -20.48
N ARG A 7 17.79 25.95 -19.30
CA ARG A 7 17.15 25.32 -18.15
C ARG A 7 15.71 25.03 -18.55
N THR A 8 15.38 23.75 -18.76
CA THR A 8 13.98 23.31 -18.75
C THR A 8 13.44 23.54 -17.36
N THR A 9 12.81 24.70 -17.15
CA THR A 9 11.80 24.82 -16.09
C THR A 9 10.65 23.93 -16.52
N PHE A 10 10.69 22.65 -16.16
CA PHE A 10 9.46 21.89 -15.99
C PHE A 10 8.70 22.65 -14.91
N GLY A 11 7.67 23.40 -15.34
CA GLY A 11 6.83 24.17 -14.45
C GLY A 11 6.35 23.26 -13.33
N GLU A 12 6.50 23.74 -12.10
CA GLU A 12 5.92 23.09 -10.94
C GLU A 12 4.42 22.91 -11.23
N PRO A 13 3.88 21.69 -11.20
CA PRO A 13 2.48 21.50 -11.48
C PRO A 13 1.70 22.24 -10.39
N ASP A 14 0.95 23.27 -10.78
CA ASP A 14 -0.10 23.88 -9.95
C ASP A 14 -1.21 22.83 -9.82
N VAL A 15 -0.97 21.84 -8.96
CA VAL A 15 -1.95 20.81 -8.66
C VAL A 15 -3.00 21.49 -7.79
N ARG A 16 -4.17 21.71 -8.37
CA ARG A 16 -5.31 22.33 -7.67
C ARG A 16 -5.56 21.57 -6.37
N ALA A 17 -5.90 22.28 -5.30
CA ALA A 17 -6.14 21.69 -3.99
C ALA A 17 -7.17 20.55 -4.03
N ASP A 18 -8.17 20.65 -4.89
CA ASP A 18 -9.17 19.60 -5.18
C ASP A 18 -8.52 18.29 -5.68
N THR A 19 -7.57 18.37 -6.60
CA THR A 19 -6.83 17.21 -7.11
C THR A 19 -5.91 16.59 -6.05
N LEU A 20 -5.34 17.41 -5.15
CA LEU A 20 -4.54 16.89 -4.03
C LEU A 20 -5.41 16.16 -3.01
N ALA A 21 -6.62 16.66 -2.75
CA ALA A 21 -7.60 16.03 -1.87
C ALA A 21 -8.08 14.69 -2.45
N ASP A 22 -8.43 14.65 -3.74
CA ASP A 22 -8.79 13.42 -4.45
C ASP A 22 -7.66 12.38 -4.38
N ARG A 23 -6.42 12.78 -4.70
CA ARG A 23 -5.27 11.88 -4.63
C ARG A 23 -5.04 11.35 -3.21
N ALA A 24 -5.18 12.19 -2.20
CA ALA A 24 -5.05 11.77 -0.80
C ALA A 24 -6.14 10.75 -0.45
N GLU A 25 -7.39 11.01 -0.83
CA GLU A 25 -8.48 10.05 -0.62
C GLU A 25 -8.17 8.69 -1.28
N PHE A 26 -7.74 8.67 -2.54
CA PHE A 26 -7.38 7.42 -3.21
C PHE A 26 -6.25 6.66 -2.51
N LEU A 27 -5.20 7.36 -2.10
CA LEU A 27 -3.99 6.76 -1.53
C LEU A 27 -4.16 6.36 -0.07
N THR A 28 -4.94 7.11 0.71
CA THR A 28 -4.99 6.94 2.17
C THR A 28 -6.34 6.49 2.71
N ALA A 29 -7.42 6.55 1.92
CA ALA A 29 -8.73 6.11 2.42
C ALA A 29 -8.70 4.62 2.78
N ARG A 30 -9.25 4.32 3.97
CA ARG A 30 -9.37 2.98 4.56
C ARG A 30 -8.04 2.27 4.83
N LEU A 31 -6.93 3.00 4.94
CA LEU A 31 -5.72 2.48 5.56
C LEU A 31 -5.88 2.55 7.08
N THR A 32 -5.86 1.39 7.72
CA THR A 32 -5.85 1.30 9.19
C THR A 32 -4.42 1.03 9.66
N PRO A 33 -3.86 1.83 10.58
CA PRO A 33 -2.57 1.53 11.18
C PRO A 33 -2.69 0.30 12.08
N VAL A 34 -1.79 -0.66 11.88
CA VAL A 34 -1.67 -1.88 12.70
C VAL A 34 -0.23 -2.05 13.11
N SER A 35 -0.01 -2.15 14.42
CA SER A 35 1.29 -2.49 14.99
C SER A 35 1.43 -4.00 15.10
N CYS A 36 2.53 -4.57 14.59
CA CYS A 36 2.84 -5.97 14.84
C CYS A 36 3.08 -6.20 16.33
N ARG A 37 2.40 -7.19 16.92
CA ARG A 37 2.56 -7.54 18.35
C ARG A 37 3.96 -8.04 18.73
N SER A 38 4.71 -8.56 17.75
CA SER A 38 6.00 -9.23 17.98
C SER A 38 7.17 -8.27 17.80
N CYS A 39 7.18 -7.48 16.72
CA CYS A 39 8.27 -6.55 16.41
C CYS A 39 7.91 -5.06 16.62
N GLY A 40 6.65 -4.73 16.90
CA GLY A 40 6.20 -3.35 17.12
C GLY A 40 6.17 -2.48 15.87
N THR A 41 6.48 -3.01 14.69
CA THR A 41 6.44 -2.23 13.45
C THR A 41 5.02 -1.80 13.13
N GLU A 42 4.84 -0.51 12.89
CA GLU A 42 3.59 0.06 12.42
C GLU A 42 3.51 -0.07 10.89
N VAL A 43 2.45 -0.72 10.41
CA VAL A 43 2.13 -0.82 8.98
C VAL A 43 0.72 -0.34 8.73
N LEU A 44 0.47 0.18 7.54
CA LEU A 44 -0.85 0.59 7.11
C LEU A 44 -1.48 -0.56 6.32
N VAL A 45 -2.64 -1.03 6.79
CA VAL A 45 -3.30 -2.21 6.23
C VAL A 45 -4.67 -1.79 5.69
N ARG A 46 -4.95 -2.20 4.46
CA ARG A 46 -6.27 -2.05 3.84
C ARG A 46 -6.75 -3.40 3.32
N LYS A 47 -7.91 -3.82 3.80
CA LYS A 47 -8.57 -5.04 3.32
C LYS A 47 -9.48 -4.70 2.14
N ASN A 48 -9.00 -4.95 0.92
CA ASN A 48 -9.77 -4.68 -0.30
C ASN A 48 -10.81 -5.77 -0.57
N SER A 49 -10.56 -7.01 -0.14
CA SER A 49 -11.51 -8.13 -0.17
C SER A 49 -11.12 -9.18 0.87
N GLU A 50 -11.96 -10.19 1.10
CA GLU A 50 -11.68 -11.27 2.07
C GLU A 50 -10.34 -11.97 1.82
N GLN A 51 -9.97 -12.15 0.54
CA GLN A 51 -8.73 -12.80 0.13
C GLN A 51 -7.58 -11.81 -0.18
N HIS A 52 -7.89 -10.52 -0.39
CA HIS A 52 -6.90 -9.50 -0.78
C HIS A 52 -6.68 -8.47 0.31
N THR A 53 -5.48 -8.47 0.87
CA THR A 53 -5.00 -7.49 1.84
C THR A 53 -3.87 -6.70 1.23
N SER A 54 -3.99 -5.38 1.20
CA SER A 54 -2.88 -4.49 0.84
C SER A 54 -2.18 -4.06 2.12
N ILE A 55 -0.86 -4.26 2.17
CA ILE A 55 0.00 -3.89 3.31
C ILE A 55 0.98 -2.87 2.78
N GLN A 56 0.98 -1.70 3.40
CA GLN A 56 1.86 -0.60 3.05
C GLN A 56 2.80 -0.33 4.23
N TRP A 57 4.09 -0.59 3.99
CA TRP A 57 5.13 -0.34 4.97
C TRP A 57 5.47 1.14 4.99
N THR A 58 5.36 1.77 6.15
CA THR A 58 5.74 3.18 6.34
C THR A 58 7.23 3.33 6.66
N SER A 59 7.85 2.25 7.12
CA SER A 59 9.25 2.18 7.53
C SER A 59 9.97 1.04 6.84
N ASP A 60 11.30 1.14 6.74
CA ASP A 60 12.11 0.09 6.16
C ASP A 60 11.96 -1.24 6.95
N PRO A 61 11.51 -2.33 6.30
CA PRO A 61 11.25 -3.60 6.97
C PRO A 61 12.53 -4.26 7.48
N ALA A 62 13.66 -4.07 6.80
CA ALA A 62 14.95 -4.64 7.20
C ALA A 62 15.48 -4.04 8.52
N SER A 63 15.17 -2.77 8.77
CA SER A 63 15.55 -2.08 10.01
C SER A 63 14.52 -2.25 11.14
N SER A 64 13.25 -2.45 10.79
CA SER A 64 12.14 -2.43 11.76
C SER A 64 11.70 -3.82 12.22
N CYS A 65 11.97 -4.87 11.44
CA CYS A 65 11.54 -6.23 11.76
C CYS A 65 12.76 -7.17 11.89
N PRO A 66 12.97 -7.81 13.06
CA PRO A 66 14.12 -8.70 13.28
C PRO A 66 14.12 -9.91 12.34
N ARG A 67 12.96 -10.36 11.86
CA ARG A 67 12.86 -11.45 10.87
C ARG A 67 13.45 -11.04 9.51
N TYR A 68 13.16 -9.82 9.07
CA TYR A 68 13.75 -9.29 7.84
C TYR A 68 15.24 -9.02 8.04
N ALA A 69 15.64 -8.49 9.20
CA ALA A 69 17.04 -8.30 9.55
C ALA A 69 17.83 -9.63 9.55
N ASP A 70 17.26 -10.70 10.10
CA ASP A 70 17.85 -12.03 10.10
C ASP A 70 18.01 -12.57 8.66
N GLU A 71 16.99 -12.41 7.82
CA GLU A 71 17.07 -12.90 6.45
C GLU A 71 18.08 -12.11 5.61
N VAL A 72 18.19 -10.79 5.80
CA VAL A 72 19.27 -9.97 5.22
C VAL A 72 20.63 -10.46 5.71
N ALA A 73 20.78 -10.72 7.01
CA ALA A 73 22.03 -11.21 7.60
C ALA A 73 22.42 -12.59 7.06
N ARG A 74 21.43 -13.43 6.73
CA ARG A 74 21.61 -14.73 6.07
C ARG A 74 21.89 -14.61 4.55
N GLY A 75 21.90 -13.40 4.00
CA GLY A 75 22.11 -13.15 2.58
C GLY A 75 20.88 -13.48 1.72
N GLY A 76 19.72 -13.64 2.34
CA GLY A 76 18.45 -13.85 1.66
C GLY A 76 17.89 -12.57 1.05
N ASN A 77 17.03 -12.73 0.05
CA ASN A 77 16.37 -11.60 -0.60
C ASN A 77 15.09 -11.25 0.16
N THR A 78 15.07 -10.09 0.81
CA THR A 78 13.89 -9.57 1.52
C THR A 78 12.70 -9.34 0.60
N ALA A 79 12.91 -9.16 -0.70
CA ALA A 79 11.83 -9.04 -1.68
C ALA A 79 11.07 -10.36 -1.92
N LEU A 80 11.64 -11.51 -1.53
CA LEU A 80 10.97 -12.82 -1.59
C LEU A 80 10.18 -13.15 -0.32
N LEU A 81 10.34 -12.35 0.75
CA LEU A 81 9.54 -12.48 1.96
C LEU A 81 8.22 -11.74 1.75
N ASP A 82 7.15 -12.52 1.58
CA ASP A 82 5.77 -12.03 1.42
C ASP A 82 5.39 -11.07 2.56
N THR A 83 5.41 -11.55 3.80
CA THR A 83 5.26 -10.73 5.02
C THR A 83 5.87 -11.46 6.24
N CYS A 84 5.97 -10.77 7.38
CA CYS A 84 6.20 -11.45 8.65
C CYS A 84 4.93 -12.23 9.07
N ILE A 85 5.06 -13.52 9.37
CA ILE A 85 3.93 -14.37 9.83
C ILE A 85 3.23 -13.75 11.04
N GLU A 86 3.98 -13.31 12.05
CA GLU A 86 3.42 -12.64 13.25
C GLU A 86 2.60 -11.38 12.91
N LEU A 87 3.02 -10.66 11.86
CA LEU A 87 2.28 -9.50 11.36
C LEU A 87 0.99 -9.96 10.67
N SER A 88 1.05 -10.99 9.83
CA SER A 88 -0.14 -11.55 9.17
C SER A 88 -1.18 -12.05 10.17
N GLU A 89 -0.75 -12.68 11.27
CA GLU A 89 -1.63 -13.09 12.36
C GLU A 89 -2.21 -11.89 13.11
N SER A 90 -1.39 -10.87 13.40
CA SER A 90 -1.88 -9.61 13.99
C SER A 90 -2.95 -8.95 13.11
N ILE A 91 -2.76 -8.97 11.79
CA ILE A 91 -3.74 -8.47 10.83
C ILE A 91 -5.00 -9.32 10.84
N ALA A 92 -4.89 -10.65 10.85
CA ALA A 92 -6.03 -11.55 10.90
C ALA A 92 -6.86 -11.33 12.18
N THR A 93 -6.20 -11.12 13.32
CA THR A 93 -6.87 -10.74 14.58
C THR A 93 -7.56 -9.39 14.45
N ALA A 94 -6.88 -8.36 13.92
CA ALA A 94 -7.49 -7.04 13.74
C ALA A 94 -8.68 -7.04 12.77
N VAL A 95 -8.68 -7.91 11.75
CA VAL A 95 -9.84 -8.15 10.88
C VAL A 95 -10.97 -8.85 11.65
N ALA A 96 -10.65 -9.87 12.44
CA ALA A 96 -11.63 -10.61 13.23
C ALA A 96 -12.28 -9.75 14.34
N GLU A 97 -11.51 -8.84 14.94
CA GLU A 97 -12.00 -7.84 15.91
C GLU A 97 -12.78 -6.69 15.24
N GLY A 98 -12.80 -6.63 13.91
CA GLY A 98 -13.49 -5.57 13.15
C GLY A 98 -12.76 -4.22 13.15
N ALA A 99 -11.51 -4.18 13.62
CA ALA A 99 -10.68 -2.97 13.59
C ALA A 99 -10.27 -2.56 12.16
N ILE A 100 -10.17 -3.54 11.25
CA ILE A 100 -9.96 -3.28 9.81
C ILE A 100 -11.28 -3.49 9.08
N PRO A 101 -11.89 -2.43 8.51
CA PRO A 101 -13.09 -2.60 7.72
C PRO A 101 -12.76 -3.39 6.45
N VAL A 102 -13.38 -4.55 6.27
CA VAL A 102 -13.32 -5.31 5.01
C VAL A 102 -14.14 -4.55 3.99
N GLY A 103 -13.49 -4.08 2.92
CA GLY A 103 -14.18 -3.44 1.81
C GLY A 103 -15.14 -4.42 1.14
N ARG A 104 -16.39 -4.48 1.60
CA ARG A 104 -17.49 -4.91 0.72
C ARG A 104 -17.78 -3.73 -0.20
N GLU A 105 -17.39 -3.86 -1.47
CA GLU A 105 -18.24 -3.61 -2.66
C GLU A 105 -17.48 -3.48 -4.00
N ASP A 106 -16.14 -3.38 -4.07
CA ASP A 106 -15.47 -3.07 -5.35
C ASP A 106 -14.81 -4.22 -6.12
N CYS A 107 -14.55 -5.40 -5.55
CA CYS A 107 -13.97 -6.51 -6.35
C CYS A 107 -15.02 -7.28 -7.20
N SER A 108 -16.31 -7.20 -6.85
CA SER A 108 -17.39 -7.80 -7.67
C SER A 108 -17.96 -6.83 -8.70
N GLN A 109 -17.57 -5.55 -8.67
CA GLN A 109 -18.02 -4.55 -9.63
C GLN A 109 -16.89 -4.15 -10.59
N VAL A 110 -16.12 -5.13 -11.05
CA VAL A 110 -15.53 -5.02 -12.39
C VAL A 110 -16.72 -4.94 -13.33
N ARG A 111 -17.16 -3.71 -13.66
CA ARG A 111 -18.17 -3.47 -14.69
C ARG A 111 -17.71 -4.23 -15.91
N THR A 112 -18.45 -5.27 -16.27
CA THR A 112 -18.46 -5.75 -17.65
C THR A 112 -18.82 -4.54 -18.50
N VAL A 113 -17.86 -4.05 -19.29
CA VAL A 113 -18.17 -3.11 -20.36
C VAL A 113 -19.23 -3.77 -21.22
N GLN A 114 -20.42 -3.19 -21.26
CA GLN A 114 -21.47 -3.64 -22.17
C GLN A 114 -20.95 -3.38 -23.59
N HIS A 115 -20.45 -4.43 -24.24
CA HIS A 115 -20.21 -4.40 -25.67
C HIS A 115 -21.58 -4.49 -26.35
N GLU A 116 -22.18 -3.34 -26.63
CA GLU A 116 -23.30 -3.22 -27.54
C GLU A 116 -22.78 -3.33 -28.98
N GLU A 117 -22.66 -4.56 -29.49
CA GLU A 117 -22.55 -4.77 -30.94
C GLU A 117 -23.90 -4.50 -31.57
N GLY A 118 -24.10 -3.22 -31.92
CA GLY A 118 -25.15 -2.78 -32.83
C GLY A 118 -24.69 -2.89 -34.29
N THR A 119 -25.52 -3.60 -35.06
CA THR A 119 -25.65 -3.69 -36.54
C THR A 119 -25.06 -4.93 -37.18
#